data_AF-A0A1H8XM47-F1
#
_entry.id   AF-A0A1H8XM47-F1
#
_cell.length_a   1.000
_cell.length_b   1.000
_cell.length_c   1.000
_cell.angle_alpha   90.00
_cell.angle_beta   90.00
_cell.angle_gamma   90.00
#
_symmetry.space_group_name_H-M   'P 1'
#
loop_
_entity.id
_entity.type
_entity.pdbx_description
1 polymer ?
#
loop_
_entity_poly.entity_id
_entity_poly.type
_entity_poly.pdbx_seq_one_letter_code
_entity_poly.pdbx_strand_id
1 'polypeptide(L)'
;MAARKITSGKVSPRKASPHKTTDAQKGTIARVMHEFKEGELARGDGEPVTDRRQAVAIALREAGASNRESPSGNRTNFLRTRSKERDTRSQATRAALYDEAKRRDIKGRSRMTRGELERALNR
;
A
#
# COMPACT_ATOMS: atom_id res chain seq x y z
N MET A 1 49.96 -5.05 23.16
CA MET A 1 48.78 -5.25 22.28
C MET A 1 47.53 -5.22 23.14
N ALA A 2 46.74 -4.16 23.10
CA ALA A 2 45.47 -4.07 23.83
C ALA A 2 44.47 -3.29 22.97
N ALA A 3 43.63 -4.01 22.23
CA ALA A 3 42.55 -3.43 21.44
C ALA A 3 41.21 -3.74 22.10
N ARG A 4 40.48 -2.66 22.36
CA ARG A 4 39.26 -2.55 23.16
C ARG A 4 38.12 -3.44 22.64
N LYS A 5 37.47 -4.15 23.56
CA LYS A 5 36.23 -4.89 23.35
C LYS A 5 35.09 -3.89 23.14
N ILE A 6 34.66 -3.73 21.89
CA ILE A 6 33.45 -2.98 21.52
C ILE A 6 32.22 -3.76 22.00
N THR A 7 31.65 -3.31 23.12
CA THR A 7 30.34 -3.75 23.57
C THR A 7 29.29 -3.19 22.61
N SER A 8 28.76 -4.05 21.74
CA SER A 8 27.58 -3.75 20.94
C SER A 8 26.39 -3.54 21.88
N GLY A 9 26.12 -2.28 22.21
CA GLY A 9 24.91 -1.87 22.88
C GLY A 9 23.71 -2.37 22.07
N LYS A 10 22.93 -3.28 22.65
CA LYS A 10 21.58 -3.60 22.19
C LYS A 10 20.82 -2.29 22.08
N VAL A 11 20.62 -1.80 20.86
CA VAL A 11 19.73 -0.66 20.61
C VAL A 11 18.33 -1.15 20.93
N SER A 12 17.83 -0.81 22.12
CA SER A 12 16.44 -1.02 22.49
C SER A 12 15.54 -0.40 21.42
N PRO A 13 14.47 -1.09 20.97
CA PRO A 13 13.54 -0.49 20.02
C PRO A 13 12.98 0.76 20.69
N ARG A 14 13.17 1.92 20.05
CA ARG A 14 12.56 3.18 20.47
C ARG A 14 11.08 2.90 20.67
N LYS A 15 10.56 3.10 21.90
CA LYS A 15 9.13 2.99 22.19
C LYS A 15 8.40 3.94 21.23
N ALA A 16 7.71 3.37 20.23
CA ALA A 16 6.90 4.14 19.30
C ALA A 16 5.80 4.84 20.10
N SER A 17 5.64 6.15 19.89
CA SER A 17 4.61 6.97 20.53
C SER A 17 3.22 6.35 20.35
N PRO A 18 2.34 6.44 21.36
CA PRO A 18 1.01 5.87 21.27
C PRO A 18 0.16 6.64 20.25
N HIS A 19 -0.50 5.90 19.37
CA HIS A 19 -1.76 6.29 18.72
C HIS A 19 -1.77 7.36 17.62
N LYS A 20 -0.70 7.48 16.82
CA LYS A 20 -0.81 8.22 15.55
C LYS A 20 -0.60 7.28 14.37
N THR A 21 -1.62 7.16 13.52
CA THR A 21 -1.50 6.48 12.23
C THR A 21 -0.50 7.23 11.35
N THR A 22 0.33 6.48 10.63
CA THR A 22 1.27 7.07 9.66
C THR A 22 0.52 7.60 8.43
N ASP A 23 1.12 8.50 7.65
CA ASP A 23 0.44 9.06 6.47
C ASP A 23 0.13 7.99 5.42
N ALA A 24 0.97 6.97 5.30
CA ALA A 24 0.69 5.82 4.44
C ALA A 24 -0.55 5.04 4.92
N GLN A 25 -0.73 4.88 6.23
CA GLN A 25 -1.93 4.25 6.79
C GLN A 25 -3.17 5.14 6.61
N LYS A 26 -3.04 6.47 6.80
CA LYS A 26 -4.12 7.42 6.51
C LYS A 26 -4.53 7.37 5.04
N GLY A 27 -3.59 7.21 4.12
CA GLY A 27 -3.88 7.05 2.69
C GLY A 27 -4.74 5.82 2.40
N THR A 28 -4.41 4.67 2.98
CA THR A 28 -5.25 3.46 2.88
C THR A 28 -6.63 3.67 3.50
N ILE A 29 -6.71 4.31 4.68
CA ILE A 29 -8.01 4.63 5.29
C ILE A 29 -8.85 5.53 4.37
N ALA A 30 -8.25 6.59 3.83
CA ALA A 30 -8.92 7.52 2.95
C ALA A 30 -9.42 6.85 1.67
N ARG A 31 -8.62 5.94 1.07
CA ARG A 31 -9.01 5.15 -0.10
C ARG A 31 -10.25 4.30 0.19
N VAL A 32 -10.21 3.48 1.25
CA VAL A 32 -11.34 2.60 1.61
C VAL A 32 -12.60 3.42 1.91
N MET A 33 -12.45 4.56 2.60
CA MET A 33 -13.59 5.43 2.88
C MET A 33 -14.12 6.14 1.62
N HIS A 34 -13.27 6.38 0.62
CA HIS A 34 -13.71 6.87 -0.69
C HIS A 34 -14.49 5.80 -1.43
N GLU A 35 -13.99 4.56 -1.52
CA GLU A 35 -14.70 3.42 -2.12
C GLU A 35 -16.07 3.21 -1.44
N PHE A 36 -16.14 3.33 -0.11
CA PHE A 36 -17.42 3.28 0.61
C PHE A 36 -18.35 4.43 0.20
N LYS A 37 -17.83 5.65 0.07
CA LYS A 37 -18.62 6.83 -0.35
C LYS A 37 -19.18 6.66 -1.77
N GLU A 38 -18.43 6.04 -2.67
CA GLU A 38 -18.86 5.74 -4.04
C GLU A 38 -19.73 4.47 -4.13
N GLY A 39 -19.88 3.71 -3.05
CA GLY A 39 -20.64 2.46 -3.02
C GLY A 39 -19.90 1.25 -3.61
N GLU A 40 -18.59 1.36 -3.81
CA GLU A 40 -17.74 0.33 -4.42
C GLU A 40 -17.07 -0.60 -3.39
N LEU A 41 -17.07 -0.22 -2.10
CA LEU A 41 -16.52 -1.07 -1.05
C LEU A 41 -17.38 -2.32 -0.88
N ALA A 42 -16.88 -3.48 -1.32
CA ALA A 42 -17.63 -4.73 -1.31
C ALA A 42 -17.33 -5.60 -0.07
N ARG A 43 -18.35 -6.37 0.33
CA ARG A 43 -18.26 -7.48 1.29
C ARG A 43 -17.75 -8.75 0.59
N GLY A 44 -17.54 -9.81 1.36
CA GLY A 44 -17.05 -11.10 0.85
C GLY A 44 -17.99 -11.79 -0.14
N ASP A 45 -19.29 -11.49 -0.06
CA ASP A 45 -20.36 -11.92 -0.97
C ASP A 45 -20.47 -11.07 -2.25
N GLY A 46 -19.64 -10.02 -2.40
CA GLY A 46 -19.66 -9.11 -3.55
C GLY A 46 -20.67 -7.96 -3.43
N GLU A 47 -21.57 -8.02 -2.47
CA GLU A 47 -22.52 -6.95 -2.14
C GLU A 47 -21.81 -5.74 -1.52
N PRO A 48 -22.26 -4.50 -1.78
CA PRO A 48 -21.65 -3.31 -1.21
C PRO A 48 -21.82 -3.24 0.32
N VAL A 49 -20.84 -2.62 0.96
CA VAL A 49 -20.87 -2.23 2.37
C VAL A 49 -21.72 -0.98 2.49
N THR A 50 -22.83 -1.07 3.20
CA THR A 50 -23.75 0.06 3.44
C THR A 50 -23.57 0.70 4.82
N ASP A 51 -23.08 -0.06 5.80
CA ASP A 51 -22.85 0.45 7.15
C ASP A 51 -21.48 1.16 7.28
N ARG A 52 -21.52 2.42 7.71
CA ARG A 52 -20.31 3.24 7.90
C ARG A 52 -19.39 2.67 8.98
N ARG A 53 -19.90 2.02 10.03
CA ARG A 53 -19.06 1.47 11.10
C ARG A 53 -18.27 0.27 10.58
N GLN A 54 -18.90 -0.56 9.76
CA GLN A 54 -18.24 -1.65 9.05
C GLN A 54 -17.15 -1.13 8.10
N ALA A 55 -17.44 -0.08 7.32
CA ALA A 55 -16.44 0.55 6.45
C ALA A 55 -15.22 1.05 7.24
N VAL A 56 -15.43 1.73 8.37
CA VAL A 56 -14.35 2.17 9.26
C VAL A 56 -13.56 0.99 9.82
N ALA A 57 -14.23 -0.10 10.20
CA ALA A 57 -13.55 -1.31 10.68
C ALA A 57 -12.67 -1.95 9.60
N ILE A 58 -13.17 -2.02 8.36
CA ILE A 58 -12.40 -2.50 7.20
C ILE A 58 -11.20 -1.58 6.96
N ALA A 59 -11.40 -0.27 6.92
CA ALA A 59 -10.35 0.72 6.70
C ALA A 59 -9.21 0.62 7.74
N LEU A 60 -9.55 0.51 9.03
CA LEU A 60 -8.57 0.35 10.10
C LEU A 60 -7.81 -0.97 9.99
N ARG A 61 -8.49 -2.06 9.61
CA ARG A 61 -7.88 -3.36 9.42
C ARG A 61 -6.93 -3.38 8.22
N GLU A 62 -7.36 -2.85 7.08
CA GLU A 62 -6.56 -2.76 5.85
C GLU A 62 -5.31 -1.88 6.03
N ALA A 63 -5.45 -0.80 6.81
CA ALA A 63 -4.35 0.09 7.16
C ALA A 63 -3.42 -0.48 8.26
N GLY A 64 -3.73 -1.63 8.85
CA GLY A 64 -2.96 -2.18 9.98
C GLY A 64 -2.97 -1.25 11.20
N ALA A 65 -4.10 -0.59 11.45
CA ALA A 65 -4.32 0.33 12.55
C ALA A 65 -5.41 -0.15 13.52
N SER A 66 -5.85 -1.41 13.39
CA SER A 66 -6.89 -2.00 14.24
C SER A 66 -6.35 -2.24 15.65
N ASN A 67 -7.17 -1.91 16.66
CA ASN A 67 -6.89 -2.26 18.05
C ASN A 67 -7.30 -3.69 18.43
N ARG A 68 -7.94 -4.42 17.51
CA ARG A 68 -8.36 -5.82 17.70
C ARG A 68 -7.35 -6.84 17.18
N GLU A 69 -6.30 -6.38 16.48
CA GLU A 69 -5.25 -7.25 15.95
C GLU A 69 -3.90 -6.99 16.65
N SER A 70 -3.06 -8.02 16.68
CA SER A 70 -1.71 -7.89 17.19
C SER A 70 -0.87 -6.94 16.32
N PRO A 71 0.22 -6.35 16.83
CA PRO A 71 1.11 -5.51 16.03
C PRO A 71 1.66 -6.22 14.79
N SER A 72 1.93 -7.53 14.87
CA SER A 72 2.37 -8.33 13.74
C SER A 72 1.26 -8.56 12.72
N GLY A 73 0.02 -8.85 13.17
CA GLY A 73 -1.15 -8.99 12.29
C GLY A 73 -1.43 -7.70 11.52
N ASN A 74 -1.44 -6.57 12.23
CA ASN A 74 -1.56 -5.25 11.65
C ASN A 74 -0.49 -4.96 10.58
N ARG A 75 0.77 -5.27 10.88
CA ARG A 75 1.86 -5.11 9.91
C ARG A 75 1.64 -5.95 8.66
N THR A 76 1.25 -7.22 8.81
CA THR A 76 0.99 -8.13 7.69
C THR A 76 -0.17 -7.65 6.83
N ASN A 77 -1.29 -7.24 7.44
CA ASN A 77 -2.43 -6.69 6.71
C ASN A 77 -2.04 -5.45 5.91
N PHE A 78 -1.36 -4.50 6.55
CA PHE A 78 -0.92 -3.28 5.88
C PHE A 78 0.00 -3.57 4.68
N LEU A 79 0.98 -4.48 4.84
CA LEU A 79 1.89 -4.86 3.76
C LEU A 79 1.14 -5.55 2.60
N ARG A 80 0.23 -6.47 2.93
CA ARG A 80 -0.62 -7.15 1.93
C ARG A 80 -1.49 -6.15 1.16
N THR A 81 -2.15 -5.23 1.85
CA THR A 81 -2.97 -4.18 1.23
C THR A 81 -2.13 -3.31 0.31
N ARG A 82 -0.98 -2.81 0.79
CA ARG A 82 -0.08 -1.97 -0.01
C ARG A 82 0.49 -2.68 -1.23
N SER A 83 0.75 -3.99 -1.14
CA SER A 83 1.13 -4.78 -2.31
C SER A 83 -0.01 -4.81 -3.32
N LYS A 84 -1.23 -5.17 -2.91
CA LYS A 84 -2.40 -5.19 -3.79
C LYS A 84 -2.70 -3.82 -4.41
N GLU A 85 -2.58 -2.73 -3.66
CA GLU A 85 -2.75 -1.37 -4.18
C GLU A 85 -1.71 -1.02 -5.24
N ARG A 86 -0.46 -1.48 -5.06
CA ARG A 86 0.59 -1.31 -6.06
C ARG A 86 0.30 -2.13 -7.30
N ASP A 87 -0.11 -3.38 -7.10
CA ASP A 87 -0.42 -4.32 -8.18
C ASP A 87 -1.61 -3.84 -9.01
N THR A 88 -2.67 -3.37 -8.36
CA THR A 88 -3.85 -2.79 -9.04
C THR A 88 -3.50 -1.51 -9.81
N ARG A 89 -2.68 -0.63 -9.23
CA ARG A 89 -2.16 0.56 -9.93
C ARG A 89 -1.24 0.19 -11.11
N SER A 90 -0.47 -0.89 -11.01
CA SER A 90 0.41 -1.37 -12.08
C SER A 90 -0.31 -2.21 -13.15
N GLN A 91 -1.58 -2.60 -12.95
CA GLN A 91 -2.39 -3.25 -13.98
C GLN A 91 -2.81 -2.30 -15.13
N ALA A 92 -2.14 -1.16 -15.33
CA ALA A 92 -2.30 -0.39 -16.55
C ALA A 92 -2.08 -1.31 -17.77
N THR A 93 -3.01 -1.28 -18.72
CA THR A 93 -2.93 -2.13 -19.90
C THR A 93 -1.67 -1.78 -20.70
N ARG A 94 -1.12 -2.74 -21.45
CA ARG A 94 0.04 -2.46 -22.32
C ARG A 94 -0.24 -1.28 -23.26
N ALA A 95 -1.49 -1.14 -23.73
CA ALA A 95 -1.92 -0.02 -24.55
C ALA A 95 -1.89 1.31 -23.80
N ALA A 96 -2.46 1.38 -22.59
CA ALA A 96 -2.40 2.58 -21.76
C ALA A 96 -0.96 3.00 -21.45
N LEU A 97 -0.10 2.04 -21.14
CA LEU A 97 1.33 2.28 -20.92
C LEU A 97 2.06 2.68 -22.22
N TYR A 98 1.66 2.14 -23.37
CA TYR A 98 2.20 2.53 -24.66
C TYR A 98 1.82 3.97 -25.03
N ASP A 99 0.56 4.36 -24.82
CA ASP A 99 0.08 5.71 -25.09
C ASP A 99 0.73 6.74 -24.17
N GLU A 100 0.88 6.40 -22.89
CA GLU A 100 1.65 7.21 -21.94
C GLU A 100 3.13 7.32 -22.37
N ALA A 101 3.76 6.21 -22.76
CA ALA A 101 5.14 6.20 -23.24
C ALA A 101 5.32 6.99 -24.55
N LYS A 102 4.31 7.00 -25.43
CA LYS A 102 4.25 7.84 -26.62
C LYS A 102 4.14 9.32 -26.25
N ARG A 103 3.30 9.67 -25.27
CA ARG A 103 3.15 11.05 -24.76
C ARG A 103 4.44 11.58 -24.12
N ARG A 104 5.24 10.72 -23.49
CA ARG A 104 6.53 11.06 -22.89
C ARG A 104 7.74 10.88 -23.83
N ASP A 105 7.50 10.59 -25.11
CA ASP A 105 8.51 10.31 -26.13
C ASP A 105 9.60 9.29 -25.73
N ILE A 106 9.17 8.20 -25.08
CA ILE A 106 10.08 7.12 -24.70
C ILE A 106 10.53 6.38 -25.96
N LYS A 107 11.84 6.43 -26.23
CA LYS A 107 12.46 5.71 -27.35
C LYS A 107 12.35 4.20 -27.15
N GLY A 108 12.14 3.45 -28.24
CA GLY A 108 12.04 1.98 -28.19
C GLY A 108 10.72 1.44 -27.62
N ARG A 109 9.77 2.30 -27.21
CA ARG A 109 8.44 1.93 -26.66
C ARG A 109 7.68 0.87 -27.47
N SER A 110 7.81 0.85 -28.80
CA SER A 110 7.13 -0.13 -29.66
C SER A 110 7.64 -1.56 -29.50
N ARG A 111 8.89 -1.72 -29.06
CA ARG A 111 9.50 -3.02 -28.78
C ARG A 111 9.38 -3.44 -27.31
N MET A 112 8.94 -2.54 -26.44
CA MET A 112 8.79 -2.81 -25.01
C MET A 112 7.55 -3.67 -24.72
N THR A 113 7.74 -4.65 -23.84
CA THR A 113 6.67 -5.39 -23.19
C THR A 113 5.92 -4.51 -22.19
N ARG A 114 4.76 -4.96 -21.71
CA ARG A 114 3.98 -4.23 -20.69
C ARG A 114 4.85 -3.82 -19.49
N GLY A 115 5.61 -4.78 -18.95
CA GLY A 115 6.46 -4.54 -17.78
C GLY A 115 7.65 -3.61 -18.06
N GLU A 116 8.19 -3.60 -19.29
CA GLU A 116 9.24 -2.66 -19.68
C GLU A 116 8.70 -1.25 -19.88
N LEU A 117 7.51 -1.10 -20.47
CA LEU A 117 6.82 0.19 -20.56
C LEU A 117 6.53 0.77 -19.17
N GLU A 118 6.06 -0.07 -18.24
CA GLU A 118 5.80 0.34 -16.86
C GLU A 118 7.07 0.82 -16.14
N ARG A 119 8.17 0.07 -16.27
CA ARG A 119 9.47 0.47 -15.70
C ARG A 119 10.01 1.74 -16.33
N ALA A 120 9.86 1.91 -17.65
CA ALA A 120 10.32 3.10 -18.37
C ALA A 120 9.53 4.35 -18.00
N LEU A 121 8.26 4.21 -17.58
CA LEU A 121 7.40 5.31 -17.16
C LEU A 121 7.59 5.74 -15.70
N ASN A 122 8.08 4.84 -14.85
CA ASN A 122 8.34 5.07 -13.43
C ASN A 122 9.79 5.52 -13.14
N ARG A 123 10.59 5.78 -14.18
CA ARG A 123 11.98 6.26 -14.09
C ARG A 123 12.05 7.74 -14.43
#